data_AF-A0AB34KCJ7-F1
#
_entry.id   AF-A0AB34KCJ7-F1
#
_cell.length_a   1.000
_cell.length_b   1.000
_cell.length_c   1.000
_cell.angle_alpha   90.00
_cell.angle_beta   90.00
_cell.angle_gamma   90.00
#
_symmetry.space_group_name_H-M   'P 1'
#
loop_
_entity.id
_entity.type
_entity.pdbx_description
1 polymer ?
#
loop_
_entity_poly.entity_id
_entity_poly.type
_entity_poly.pdbx_seq_one_letter_code
_entity_poly.pdbx_strand_id
1 'polypeptide(L)'
;MTKGIGAMAHSVTLLTAENRTLQKANQALSRRRRAKESRVRHGGALTAQSARGILAQKHREEQQGQGAVENQSRSSEWLVPIRRCRKCGKPGHNIRTCQLEIELPTAKVTSRF
;
A
#
# COMPACT_ATOMS: atom_id res chain seq x y z
N MET A 1 -22.98 57.47 9.98
CA MET A 1 -23.06 56.72 8.71
C MET A 1 -21.80 55.90 8.41
N THR A 2 -20.58 56.40 8.68
CA THR A 2 -19.30 55.76 8.30
C THR A 2 -18.94 54.46 9.05
N LYS A 3 -19.23 54.36 10.35
CA LYS A 3 -18.91 53.16 11.16
C LYS A 3 -19.65 51.89 10.70
N GLY A 4 -20.91 52.03 10.25
CA GLY A 4 -21.69 50.90 9.72
C GLY A 4 -21.12 50.36 8.41
N ILE A 5 -20.66 51.25 7.52
CA ILE A 5 -20.03 50.88 6.26
C ILE A 5 -18.72 50.09 6.52
N GLY A 6 -17.92 50.53 7.50
CA GLY A 6 -16.70 49.82 7.89
C GLY A 6 -16.97 48.41 8.43
N ALA A 7 -18.01 48.24 9.25
CA ALA A 7 -18.40 46.94 9.77
C ALA A 7 -18.89 46.00 8.65
N MET A 8 -19.69 46.51 7.70
CA MET A 8 -20.12 45.73 6.54
C MET A 8 -18.96 45.34 5.63
N ALA A 9 -18.01 46.25 5.37
CA ALA A 9 -16.82 45.94 4.58
C ALA A 9 -16.00 44.82 5.21
N HIS A 10 -15.82 44.85 6.54
CA HIS A 10 -15.14 43.77 7.26
C HIS A 10 -15.88 42.43 7.10
N SER A 11 -17.19 42.40 7.33
CA SER A 11 -18.00 41.19 7.14
C SER A 11 -17.93 40.66 5.71
N VAL A 12 -17.99 41.53 4.69
CA VAL A 12 -17.87 41.13 3.28
C VAL A 12 -16.50 40.53 3.00
N THR A 13 -15.42 41.09 3.55
CA THR A 13 -14.08 40.51 3.36
C THR A 13 -13.95 39.11 3.98
N LEU A 14 -14.47 38.92 5.20
CA LEU A 14 -14.49 37.61 5.86
C LEU A 14 -15.30 36.58 5.04
N LEU A 15 -16.52 36.95 4.66
CA LEU A 15 -17.39 36.09 3.85
C LEU A 15 -16.75 35.75 2.50
N THR A 16 -16.06 36.70 1.87
CA THR A 16 -15.36 36.44 0.60
C THR A 16 -14.20 35.46 0.78
N ALA A 17 -13.47 35.57 1.89
CA ALA A 17 -12.40 34.63 2.21
C ALA A 17 -12.95 33.21 2.43
N GLU A 18 -14.01 33.05 3.21
CA GLU A 18 -14.68 31.77 3.43
C GLU A 18 -15.29 31.20 2.14
N ASN A 19 -15.90 32.04 1.30
CA ASN A 19 -16.46 31.57 0.04
C ASN A 19 -15.36 31.01 -0.87
N ARG A 20 -14.19 31.66 -0.91
CA ARG A 20 -13.02 31.17 -1.66
C ARG A 20 -12.51 29.84 -1.12
N THR A 21 -12.47 29.63 0.20
CA THR A 21 -12.03 28.35 0.79
C THR A 21 -13.03 27.24 0.48
N LEU A 22 -14.32 27.50 0.64
CA LEU A 22 -15.41 26.56 0.31
C LEU A 22 -15.40 26.19 -1.18
N GLN A 23 -15.21 27.16 -2.08
CA GLN A 23 -15.10 26.90 -3.51
C GLN A 23 -13.92 25.98 -3.85
N LYS A 24 -12.74 26.23 -3.26
CA LYS A 24 -11.57 25.36 -3.44
C LYS A 24 -11.83 23.93 -2.95
N ALA A 25 -12.42 23.79 -1.76
CA ALA A 25 -12.78 22.48 -1.21
C ALA A 25 -13.79 21.74 -2.10
N ASN A 26 -14.82 22.44 -2.58
CA ASN A 26 -15.83 21.87 -3.48
C ASN A 26 -15.24 21.46 -4.84
N GLN A 27 -14.32 22.24 -5.40
CA GLN A 27 -13.62 21.86 -6.62
C GLN A 27 -12.76 20.61 -6.41
N ALA A 28 -12.04 20.52 -5.28
CA ALA A 28 -11.25 19.34 -4.93
C ALA A 28 -12.13 18.08 -4.75
N LEU A 29 -13.25 18.22 -4.03
CA LEU A 29 -14.24 17.14 -3.87
C LEU A 29 -14.84 16.71 -5.21
N SER A 30 -15.21 17.66 -6.07
CA SER A 30 -15.77 17.38 -7.39
C SER A 30 -14.76 16.65 -8.28
N ARG A 31 -13.49 17.09 -8.28
CA ARG A 31 -12.39 16.39 -8.97
C ARG A 31 -12.23 14.97 -8.46
N ARG A 32 -12.25 14.75 -7.14
CA ARG A 32 -12.16 13.41 -6.53
C ARG A 32 -13.32 12.51 -6.92
N ARG A 33 -14.56 13.03 -6.90
CA ARG A 33 -15.76 12.29 -7.31
C ARG A 33 -15.66 11.86 -8.77
N ARG A 34 -15.31 12.78 -9.68
CA ARG A 34 -15.10 12.48 -11.10
C ARG A 34 -13.99 11.46 -11.34
N ALA A 35 -12.88 11.55 -10.60
CA ALA A 35 -11.80 10.57 -10.70
C ALA A 35 -12.26 9.17 -10.27
N LYS A 36 -13.02 9.05 -9.17
CA LYS A 36 -13.59 7.77 -8.72
C LYS A 36 -14.58 7.22 -9.75
N GLU A 37 -15.47 8.06 -10.25
CA GLU A 37 -16.45 7.68 -11.27
C GLU A 37 -15.78 7.22 -12.56
N SER A 38 -14.77 7.94 -13.04
CA SER A 38 -13.98 7.53 -14.21
C SER A 38 -13.27 6.21 -13.97
N ARG A 39 -12.70 5.98 -12.78
CA ARG A 39 -12.10 4.68 -12.41
C ARG A 39 -13.12 3.55 -12.39
N VAL A 40 -14.34 3.78 -11.92
CA VAL A 40 -15.39 2.75 -11.94
C VAL A 40 -15.84 2.49 -13.37
N ARG A 41 -16.08 3.53 -14.17
CA ARG A 41 -16.50 3.41 -15.58
C ARG A 41 -15.45 2.75 -16.47
N HIS A 42 -14.18 3.16 -16.38
CA HIS A 42 -13.09 2.63 -17.22
C HIS A 42 -12.38 1.41 -16.60
N GLY A 43 -12.39 1.29 -15.27
CA GLY A 43 -11.66 0.25 -14.54
C GLY A 43 -12.54 -0.85 -13.94
N GLY A 44 -13.86 -0.88 -14.16
CA GLY A 44 -14.68 -1.88 -13.48
C GLY A 44 -16.12 -2.04 -13.96
N ALA A 45 -16.28 -2.81 -15.03
CA ALA A 45 -17.16 -3.96 -14.98
C ALA A 45 -16.39 -5.15 -15.56
N LEU A 46 -15.67 -5.90 -14.73
CA LEU A 46 -15.45 -7.31 -15.07
C LEU A 46 -16.86 -7.91 -15.13
N THR A 47 -17.41 -7.99 -16.34
CA THR A 47 -18.74 -8.55 -16.53
C THR A 47 -18.74 -9.95 -15.92
N ALA A 48 -19.89 -10.42 -15.44
CA ALA A 48 -19.99 -11.78 -14.91
C ALA A 48 -19.43 -12.82 -15.90
N GLN A 49 -19.53 -12.54 -17.21
CA GLN A 49 -18.96 -13.35 -18.28
C GLN A 49 -17.42 -13.27 -18.35
N SER A 50 -16.82 -12.08 -18.25
CA SER A 50 -15.36 -11.92 -18.18
C SER A 50 -14.78 -12.61 -16.94
N ALA A 51 -15.46 -12.51 -15.80
CA ALA A 51 -15.07 -13.22 -14.57
C ALA A 51 -15.13 -14.74 -14.75
N ARG A 52 -16.20 -15.27 -15.36
CA ARG A 52 -16.32 -16.70 -15.72
C ARG A 52 -15.24 -17.14 -16.70
N GLY A 53 -14.87 -16.31 -17.68
CA GLY A 53 -13.80 -16.58 -18.63
C GLY A 53 -12.43 -16.74 -17.95
N ILE A 54 -12.11 -15.84 -17.00
CA ILE A 54 -10.88 -15.93 -16.20
C ILE A 54 -10.86 -17.19 -15.34
N LEU A 55 -11.98 -17.54 -14.70
CA LEU A 55 -12.09 -18.77 -13.91
C LEU A 55 -11.96 -20.02 -14.78
N ALA A 56 -12.58 -20.03 -15.96
CA ALA A 56 -12.46 -21.14 -16.91
C ALA A 56 -11.04 -21.30 -17.46
N GLN A 57 -10.34 -20.19 -17.73
CA GLN A 57 -8.94 -20.20 -18.13
C GLN A 57 -8.06 -20.78 -17.03
N LYS A 58 -8.22 -20.31 -15.78
CA LYS A 58 -7.47 -20.86 -14.63
C LYS A 58 -7.72 -22.35 -14.43
N HIS A 59 -8.96 -22.80 -14.55
CA HIS A 59 -9.29 -24.21 -14.43
C HIS A 59 -8.65 -25.06 -15.54
N ARG A 60 -8.53 -24.53 -16.77
CA ARG A 60 -7.81 -25.21 -17.87
C ARG A 60 -6.31 -25.26 -17.61
N GLU A 61 -5.72 -24.18 -17.11
CA GLU A 61 -4.30 -24.12 -16.73
C GLU A 61 -3.99 -25.11 -15.58
N GLU A 62 -4.87 -25.21 -14.59
CA GLU A 62 -4.77 -26.18 -13.49
C GLU A 62 -4.85 -27.63 -13.98
N GLN A 63 -5.74 -27.94 -14.93
CA GLN A 63 -5.84 -29.28 -15.52
C GLN A 63 -4.66 -29.62 -16.44
N GLN A 64 -4.11 -28.64 -17.16
CA GLN A 64 -2.92 -28.83 -18.01
C GLN A 64 -1.63 -28.96 -17.18
N GLY A 65 -1.56 -28.34 -16.00
CA GLY A 65 -0.43 -28.46 -15.08
C GLY A 65 -0.36 -29.78 -14.30
N GLN A 66 -1.41 -30.60 -14.33
CA GLN A 66 -1.44 -31.90 -13.65
C GLN A 66 -0.79 -33.05 -14.45
N GLY A 67 -0.51 -32.87 -15.74
CA GLY A 67 0.09 -33.90 -16.61
C GLY A 67 1.62 -33.76 -16.85
N ALA A 68 2.26 -32.70 -16.37
CA ALA A 68 3.66 -32.38 -16.72
C ALA A 68 4.59 -32.16 -15.51
N VAL A 69 4.14 -32.41 -14.28
CA VAL A 69 4.94 -32.23 -13.07
C VAL A 69 5.05 -33.53 -12.27
N GLU A 70 5.40 -34.60 -12.96
CA GLU A 70 6.17 -35.66 -12.34
C GLU A 70 7.62 -35.47 -12.79
N ASN A 71 8.53 -35.38 -11.82
CA ASN A 71 9.97 -35.57 -11.97
C ASN A 71 10.91 -34.35 -12.07
N GLN A 72 10.53 -33.16 -11.62
CA GLN A 72 11.51 -32.16 -11.14
C GLN A 72 10.95 -31.37 -9.93
N SER A 73 11.35 -31.80 -8.73
CA SER A 73 11.66 -30.90 -7.60
C SER A 73 10.65 -29.79 -7.26
N ARG A 74 9.43 -30.13 -6.84
CA ARG A 74 8.44 -29.18 -6.27
C ARG A 74 8.80 -28.71 -4.85
N SER A 75 9.99 -28.14 -4.63
CA SER A 75 10.42 -27.71 -3.29
C SER A 75 10.43 -26.20 -3.04
N SER A 76 9.91 -25.37 -3.94
CA SER A 76 10.13 -23.91 -3.81
C SER A 76 8.99 -23.00 -4.27
N GLU A 77 7.76 -23.48 -4.48
CA GLU A 77 6.75 -22.64 -5.14
C GLU A 77 5.89 -21.77 -4.19
N TRP A 78 5.74 -22.07 -2.89
CA TRP A 78 4.82 -21.30 -2.02
C TRP A 78 5.23 -21.15 -0.55
N LEU A 79 6.51 -21.27 -0.23
CA LEU A 79 6.98 -20.94 1.12
C LEU A 79 7.24 -19.44 1.19
N VAL A 80 6.28 -18.69 1.74
CA VAL A 80 6.54 -17.30 2.17
C VAL A 80 7.75 -17.35 3.10
N PRO A 81 8.88 -16.72 2.75
CA PRO A 81 10.09 -16.84 3.57
C PRO A 81 9.78 -16.29 4.96
N ILE A 82 9.79 -17.19 5.96
CA ILE A 82 9.51 -16.83 7.34
C ILE A 82 10.54 -15.78 7.74
N ARG A 83 10.06 -14.61 8.19
CA ARG A 83 10.93 -13.53 8.65
C ARG A 83 11.77 -14.03 9.84
N ARG A 84 13.09 -13.99 9.67
CA ARG A 84 14.07 -14.33 10.69
C ARG A 84 14.58 -13.07 11.37
N CYS A 85 14.88 -13.17 12.66
CA CYS A 85 15.51 -12.08 13.40
C CYS A 85 16.90 -11.78 12.80
N ARG A 86 17.19 -10.50 12.48
CA ARG A 86 18.51 -10.09 11.96
C ARG A 86 19.66 -10.28 12.94
N LYS A 87 19.37 -10.38 14.25
CA LYS A 87 20.37 -10.55 15.32
C LYS A 87 20.72 -12.01 15.57
N CYS A 88 19.74 -12.91 15.67
CA CYS A 88 19.98 -14.32 16.03
C CYS A 88 19.51 -15.35 14.98
N GLY A 89 18.92 -14.92 13.86
CA GLY A 89 18.47 -15.82 12.78
C GLY A 89 17.24 -16.69 13.08
N LYS A 90 16.73 -16.68 14.33
CA LYS A 90 15.54 -17.45 14.72
C LYS A 90 14.25 -16.75 14.26
N PRO A 91 13.22 -17.49 13.83
CA PRO A 91 11.90 -16.95 13.51
C PRO A 91 11.11 -16.57 14.78
N GLY A 92 9.94 -15.94 14.61
CA GLY A 92 9.01 -15.64 15.71
C GLY A 92 9.25 -14.33 16.47
N HIS A 93 10.35 -13.61 16.21
CA HIS A 93 10.63 -12.32 16.83
C HIS A 93 11.48 -11.42 15.90
N ASN A 94 11.60 -10.14 16.25
CA ASN A 94 12.39 -9.16 15.49
C ASN A 94 13.61 -8.69 16.29
N ILE A 95 14.48 -7.87 15.68
CA ILE A 95 15.72 -7.40 16.33
C ILE A 95 15.48 -6.62 17.64
N ARG A 96 14.32 -5.95 17.78
CA ARG A 96 13.97 -5.16 18.97
C ARG A 96 13.55 -6.01 20.16
N THR A 97 13.09 -7.24 19.92
CA THR A 97 12.65 -8.19 20.96
C THR A 97 13.60 -9.38 21.12
N CYS A 98 14.80 -9.29 20.53
CA CYS A 98 15.76 -10.37 20.56
C CYS A 98 16.56 -10.38 21.87
N GLN A 99 16.38 -11.45 22.65
CA GLN A 99 17.04 -11.70 23.94
C GLN A 99 18.45 -12.29 23.82
N LEU A 100 19.00 -12.41 22.61
CA LEU A 100 20.36 -12.91 22.42
C LEU A 100 21.36 -11.86 22.90
N GLU A 101 22.10 -12.10 23.97
CA GLU A 101 23.29 -11.32 24.30
C GLU A 101 24.44 -11.82 23.41
N ILE A 102 25.01 -10.93 22.58
CA ILE A 102 26.17 -11.28 21.77
C ILE A 102 27.39 -11.04 22.66
N GLU A 103 28.01 -12.11 23.14
CA GLU A 103 29.41 -12.03 23.55
C GLU A 103 30.24 -11.80 22.28
N LEU A 104 30.78 -10.59 22.13
CA LEU A 104 31.71 -10.29 21.05
C LEU A 104 32.99 -11.09 21.27
N PRO A 105 33.49 -11.88 20.29
CA PRO A 105 34.81 -12.46 20.41
C PRO A 105 35.84 -11.32 20.40
N THR A 106 36.55 -11.16 21.51
CA THR A 106 37.67 -10.23 21.65
C THR A 106 38.73 -10.58 20.62
N ALA A 107 38.79 -9.83 19.53
CA ALA A 107 39.83 -9.97 18.53
C ALA A 107 41.20 -9.68 19.17
N LYS A 108 42.04 -10.71 19.28
CA LYS A 108 43.46 -10.54 19.60
C LYS A 108 44.10 -9.78 18.43
N VAL A 109 44.39 -8.50 18.66
CA VAL A 109 45.22 -7.69 17.76
C VAL A 109 46.61 -8.31 17.76
N THR A 110 47.03 -8.89 16.65
CA THR A 110 48.43 -9.25 16.44
C THR A 110 49.11 -8.08 15.73
N SER A 111 49.93 -7.35 16.48
CA SER A 111 50.89 -6.38 15.98
C SER A 111 52.05 -7.13 15.31
N ARG A 112 52.44 -6.73 14.10
CA ARG A 112 53.73 -7.11 13.52
C ARG A 112 54.41 -5.83 13.05
N PHE A 113 55.59 -5.62 13.62
CA PHE A 113 56.54 -4.53 13.43
C PHE A 113 56.90 -4.30 11.96
#